data_AF-A0A2P7V841-F1
#
_entry.id   AF-A0A2P7V841-F1
#
_cell.length_a   1.000
_cell.length_b   1.000
_cell.length_c   1.000
_cell.angle_alpha   90.00
_cell.angle_beta   90.00
_cell.angle_gamma   90.00
#
_symmetry.space_group_name_H-M   'P 1'
#
loop_
_entity.id
_entity.type
_entity.pdbx_description
1 polymer ?
#
loop_
_entity_poly.entity_id
_entity_poly.type
_entity_poly.pdbx_seq_one_letter_code
_entity_poly.pdbx_strand_id
1 'polypeptide(L)'
;MKKSVFAVTLSFALGSSTFLPLAAQAESESIVYSAEWDTPEFIGEEFEAEELDGEEKVWGFLEQHQDSFRIDGDVRDHFKVLDEVTDKETDMTHYRVQEMYEGIPVYGYQQTVHVNEDGNVTAFLGNYAPDLSNNDKLTKKPKLKSDKAVKEAIKDLEDEID
;
A
#
# COMPACT_ATOMS: atom_id res chain seq x y z
N MET A 1 66.83 0.13 11.87
CA MET A 1 65.42 0.44 12.18
C MET A 1 64.55 -0.29 11.16
N LYS A 2 63.59 -1.08 11.65
CA LYS A 2 62.59 -1.87 10.90
C LYS A 2 61.73 -0.97 10.01
N LYS A 3 61.36 -1.43 8.80
CA LYS A 3 59.96 -1.65 8.32
C LYS A 3 59.96 -2.63 7.13
N SER A 4 59.27 -3.75 7.27
CA SER A 4 58.92 -4.73 6.22
C SER A 4 57.50 -4.46 5.71
N VAL A 5 57.18 -4.68 4.43
CA VAL A 5 55.88 -5.17 3.89
C VAL A 5 56.14 -5.67 2.45
N PHE A 6 56.29 -6.98 2.24
CA PHE A 6 55.34 -7.91 1.60
C PHE A 6 55.03 -7.64 0.12
N ALA A 7 55.69 -8.40 -0.75
CA ALA A 7 55.27 -8.66 -2.12
C ALA A 7 54.20 -9.75 -2.10
N VAL A 8 53.02 -9.46 -2.65
CA VAL A 8 52.01 -10.48 -3.00
C VAL A 8 51.93 -10.51 -4.51
N THR A 9 52.55 -11.54 -5.08
CA THR A 9 52.46 -11.89 -6.50
C THR A 9 51.07 -12.44 -6.77
N LEU A 10 50.34 -11.83 -7.69
CA LEU A 10 49.04 -12.28 -8.17
C LEU A 10 49.24 -13.54 -9.04
N SER A 11 49.12 -14.71 -8.44
CA SER A 11 49.15 -15.99 -9.16
C SER A 11 47.78 -16.25 -9.79
N PHE A 12 47.68 -16.11 -11.11
CA PHE A 12 46.56 -16.61 -11.91
C PHE A 12 46.61 -18.15 -11.92
N ALA A 13 45.93 -18.78 -10.97
CA ALA A 13 45.59 -20.20 -11.07
C ALA A 13 44.29 -20.31 -11.88
N LEU A 14 44.38 -20.73 -13.14
CA LEU A 14 43.22 -21.19 -13.91
C LEU A 14 42.75 -22.54 -13.32
N GLY A 15 41.96 -22.46 -12.24
CA GLY A 15 41.12 -23.55 -11.78
C GLY A 15 39.75 -23.41 -12.40
N SER A 16 39.34 -24.37 -13.24
CA SER A 16 37.96 -24.49 -13.72
C SER A 16 37.04 -24.71 -12.53
N SER A 17 36.58 -23.61 -11.97
CA SER A 17 35.58 -23.58 -10.92
C SER A 17 34.24 -23.55 -11.65
N THR A 18 33.55 -24.68 -11.67
CA THR A 18 32.14 -24.72 -12.07
C THR A 18 31.38 -23.82 -11.11
N PHE A 19 31.12 -22.58 -11.52
CA PHE A 19 30.15 -21.71 -10.88
C PHE A 19 28.80 -22.39 -11.04
N LEU A 20 28.34 -23.07 -9.98
CA LEU A 20 26.91 -23.38 -9.85
C LEU A 20 26.24 -22.05 -9.55
N PRO A 21 25.32 -21.56 -10.41
CA PRO A 21 24.49 -20.44 -10.02
C PRO A 21 23.63 -20.93 -8.86
N LEU A 22 23.92 -20.45 -7.65
CA LEU A 22 22.90 -20.42 -6.61
C LEU A 22 21.83 -19.46 -7.16
N ALA A 23 20.73 -20.02 -7.67
CA ALA A 23 19.51 -19.26 -7.79
C ALA A 23 19.20 -18.75 -6.38
N ALA A 24 19.33 -17.45 -6.17
CA ALA A 24 18.76 -16.81 -5.00
C ALA A 24 17.25 -16.98 -5.13
N GLN A 25 16.71 -18.02 -4.50
CA GLN A 25 15.28 -18.19 -4.32
C GLN A 25 14.88 -17.13 -3.29
N ALA A 26 14.47 -15.96 -3.77
CA ALA A 26 13.73 -15.03 -2.93
C ALA A 26 12.41 -15.74 -2.59
N GLU A 27 12.18 -16.10 -1.33
CA GLU A 27 10.82 -16.36 -0.88
C GLU A 27 10.09 -15.02 -0.99
N SER A 28 9.17 -14.94 -1.95
CA SER A 28 8.29 -13.79 -2.08
C SER A 28 7.37 -13.81 -0.86
N GLU A 29 7.56 -12.89 0.08
CA GLU A 29 6.57 -12.64 1.12
C GLU A 29 5.26 -12.23 0.42
N SER A 30 4.17 -12.95 0.72
CA SER A 30 2.85 -12.66 0.16
C SER A 30 2.28 -11.35 0.69
N ILE A 31 2.80 -10.82 1.79
CA ILE A 31 2.38 -9.56 2.39
C ILE A 31 3.61 -8.69 2.62
N VAL A 32 3.59 -7.48 2.08
CA VAL A 32 4.61 -6.44 2.32
C VAL A 32 4.00 -5.37 3.19
N TYR A 33 4.66 -5.07 4.29
CA TYR A 33 4.24 -4.04 5.26
C TYR A 33 4.93 -2.71 4.96
N SER A 34 4.19 -1.62 5.14
CA SER A 34 4.72 -0.27 5.00
C SER A 34 5.72 0.03 6.11
N ALA A 35 6.84 0.66 5.74
CA ALA A 35 7.86 1.08 6.70
C ALA A 35 7.37 2.21 7.63
N GLU A 36 6.37 2.99 7.20
CA GLU A 36 5.84 4.12 7.95
C GLU A 36 4.80 3.70 8.99
N TRP A 37 3.89 2.79 8.63
CA TRP A 37 2.71 2.49 9.44
C TRP A 37 2.68 1.09 10.03
N ASP A 38 3.56 0.19 9.56
CA ASP A 38 3.55 -1.22 9.95
C ASP A 38 2.18 -1.88 9.68
N THR A 39 1.58 -1.50 8.55
CA THR A 39 0.33 -2.06 7.98
C THR A 39 0.61 -2.57 6.56
N PRO A 40 -0.16 -3.51 6.02
CA PRO A 40 0.03 -3.99 4.66
C PRO A 40 -0.03 -2.83 3.64
N GLU A 41 0.97 -2.75 2.76
CA GLU A 41 0.94 -1.90 1.57
C GLU A 41 0.82 -2.70 0.27
N PHE A 42 1.15 -3.98 0.34
CA PHE A 42 0.88 -4.95 -0.70
C PHE A 42 0.49 -6.29 -0.08
N ILE A 43 -0.56 -6.90 -0.62
CA ILE A 43 -0.96 -8.27 -0.33
C ILE A 43 -1.09 -8.94 -1.68
N GLY A 44 -0.33 -10.01 -1.93
CA GLY A 44 -0.32 -10.80 -3.15
C GLY A 44 -0.66 -12.25 -2.82
N GLU A 45 -1.93 -12.49 -2.52
CA GLU A 45 -2.48 -13.82 -2.25
C GLU A 45 -3.86 -13.97 -2.90
N GLU A 46 -4.30 -15.21 -3.07
CA GLU A 46 -5.61 -15.50 -3.63
C GLU A 46 -6.63 -15.65 -2.49
N PHE A 47 -7.65 -14.80 -2.52
CA PHE A 47 -8.84 -14.88 -1.68
C PHE A 47 -10.02 -15.31 -2.55
N GLU A 48 -10.53 -16.51 -2.28
CA GLU A 48 -11.67 -17.09 -2.97
C GLU A 48 -12.92 -16.25 -2.70
N ALA A 49 -13.43 -15.59 -3.74
CA ALA A 49 -14.54 -14.64 -3.65
C ALA A 49 -15.59 -14.84 -4.76
N GLU A 50 -15.54 -15.98 -5.46
CA GLU A 50 -16.43 -16.33 -6.58
C GLU A 50 -17.92 -16.29 -6.19
N GLU A 51 -18.22 -16.63 -4.94
CA GLU A 51 -19.58 -16.63 -4.37
C GLU A 51 -20.04 -15.24 -3.90
N LEU A 52 -19.16 -14.23 -3.90
CA LEU A 52 -19.47 -12.84 -3.55
C LEU A 52 -19.68 -12.01 -4.83
N ASP A 53 -20.51 -10.97 -4.76
CA ASP A 53 -20.81 -10.11 -5.90
C ASP A 53 -20.31 -8.68 -5.72
N GLY A 54 -19.82 -8.09 -6.82
CA GLY A 54 -19.35 -6.70 -6.87
C GLY A 54 -18.42 -6.32 -5.72
N GLU A 55 -18.77 -5.24 -5.02
CA GLU A 55 -17.99 -4.70 -3.90
C GLU A 55 -17.90 -5.64 -2.70
N GLU A 56 -18.80 -6.62 -2.54
CA GLU A 56 -18.74 -7.55 -1.41
C GLU A 56 -17.47 -8.42 -1.44
N LYS A 57 -16.88 -8.62 -2.62
CA LYS A 57 -15.53 -9.22 -2.77
C LYS A 57 -14.46 -8.39 -2.06
N VAL A 58 -14.51 -7.07 -2.24
CA VAL A 58 -13.59 -6.13 -1.60
C VAL A 58 -13.81 -6.12 -0.09
N TRP A 59 -15.06 -6.08 0.36
CA TRP A 59 -15.39 -6.08 1.78
C TRP A 59 -14.94 -7.37 2.47
N GLY A 60 -15.26 -8.54 1.91
CA GLY A 60 -14.82 -9.82 2.46
C GLY A 60 -13.29 -9.93 2.56
N PHE A 61 -12.57 -9.46 1.55
CA PHE A 61 -11.11 -9.43 1.57
C PHE A 61 -10.55 -8.51 2.67
N LEU A 62 -11.09 -7.29 2.80
CA LEU A 62 -10.65 -6.32 3.81
C LEU A 62 -11.00 -6.77 5.23
N GLU A 63 -12.16 -7.41 5.42
CA GLU A 63 -12.58 -8.00 6.70
C GLU A 63 -11.63 -9.12 7.14
N GLN A 64 -11.23 -10.00 6.20
CA GLN A 64 -10.24 -11.06 6.48
C GLN A 64 -8.91 -10.49 7.00
N HIS A 65 -8.53 -9.31 6.53
CA HIS A 65 -7.28 -8.64 6.85
C HIS A 65 -7.40 -7.53 7.90
N GLN A 66 -8.57 -7.32 8.50
CA GLN A 66 -8.84 -6.17 9.38
C GLN A 66 -7.81 -6.03 10.51
N ASP A 67 -7.37 -7.15 11.09
CA ASP A 67 -6.44 -7.18 12.21
C ASP A 67 -5.05 -6.68 11.77
N SER A 68 -4.63 -7.02 10.54
CA SER A 68 -3.35 -6.56 9.97
C SER A 68 -3.36 -5.07 9.63
N PHE A 69 -4.52 -4.52 9.29
CA PHE A 69 -4.73 -3.07 9.14
C PHE A 69 -4.94 -2.36 10.48
N ARG A 70 -5.07 -3.11 11.58
CA ARG A 70 -5.31 -2.59 12.93
C ARG A 70 -6.61 -1.78 12.98
N ILE A 71 -7.63 -2.30 12.31
CA ILE A 71 -8.96 -1.72 12.24
C ILE A 71 -9.79 -2.21 13.42
N ASP A 72 -10.30 -1.27 14.20
CA ASP A 72 -11.31 -1.52 15.21
C ASP A 72 -12.71 -1.24 14.64
N GLY A 73 -13.64 -2.17 14.80
CA GLY A 73 -15.04 -2.01 14.39
C GLY A 73 -15.33 -2.53 12.98
N ASP A 74 -16.30 -1.91 12.30
CA ASP A 74 -16.73 -2.29 10.95
C ASP A 74 -15.76 -1.72 9.91
N VAL A 75 -15.21 -2.57 9.04
CA VAL A 75 -14.27 -2.15 7.97
C VAL A 75 -14.88 -1.10 7.03
N ARG A 76 -16.20 -1.10 6.87
CA ARG A 76 -16.94 -0.15 6.00
C ARG A 76 -16.97 1.27 6.57
N ASP A 77 -16.63 1.45 7.85
CA ASP A 77 -16.44 2.78 8.43
C ASP A 77 -15.07 3.39 8.08
N HIS A 78 -14.09 2.54 7.72
CA HIS A 78 -12.70 2.92 7.46
C HIS A 78 -12.35 2.98 5.97
N PHE A 79 -13.23 2.47 5.10
CA PHE A 79 -13.01 2.43 3.67
C PHE A 79 -14.25 2.80 2.88
N LYS A 80 -14.03 3.26 1.65
CA LYS A 80 -15.08 3.49 0.66
C LYS A 80 -14.61 3.02 -0.71
N VAL A 81 -15.38 2.15 -1.37
CA VAL A 81 -15.18 1.86 -2.79
C VAL A 81 -15.61 3.09 -3.60
N LEU A 82 -14.71 3.57 -4.46
CA LEU A 82 -14.90 4.77 -5.27
C LEU A 82 -15.32 4.45 -6.70
N ASP A 83 -14.69 3.42 -7.28
CA ASP A 83 -14.82 3.08 -8.69
C ASP A 83 -14.43 1.62 -8.92
N GLU A 84 -14.94 1.06 -10.02
CA GLU A 84 -14.65 -0.28 -10.50
C GLU A 84 -14.33 -0.19 -12.01
N VAL A 85 -13.20 -0.78 -12.41
CA VAL A 85 -12.80 -0.85 -13.81
C VAL A 85 -12.45 -2.27 -14.20
N THR A 86 -13.20 -2.84 -15.14
CA THR A 86 -12.89 -4.12 -15.77
C THR A 86 -12.07 -3.92 -17.04
N ASP A 87 -10.93 -4.59 -17.13
CA ASP A 87 -10.13 -4.70 -18.34
C ASP A 87 -10.81 -5.69 -19.31
N LYS A 88 -11.05 -5.25 -20.56
CA LYS A 88 -11.76 -6.05 -21.56
C LYS A 88 -10.88 -7.09 -22.27
N GLU A 89 -9.58 -6.98 -22.14
CA GLU A 89 -8.62 -7.91 -22.75
C GLU A 89 -8.30 -9.07 -21.81
N THR A 90 -8.32 -8.83 -20.49
CA THR A 90 -7.98 -9.84 -19.47
C THR A 90 -9.15 -10.27 -18.62
N ASP A 91 -10.33 -9.64 -18.75
CA ASP A 91 -11.51 -9.84 -17.89
C ASP A 91 -11.23 -9.64 -16.38
N MET A 92 -10.10 -9.01 -16.04
CA MET A 92 -9.73 -8.66 -14.67
C MET A 92 -10.42 -7.36 -14.25
N THR A 93 -10.81 -7.28 -12.98
CA THR A 93 -11.49 -6.12 -12.42
C THR A 93 -10.65 -5.46 -11.33
N HIS A 94 -10.59 -4.13 -11.35
CA HIS A 94 -9.86 -3.32 -10.40
C HIS A 94 -10.80 -2.40 -9.63
N TYR A 95 -10.84 -2.54 -8.31
CA TYR A 95 -11.58 -1.65 -7.43
C TYR A 95 -10.67 -0.57 -6.86
N ARG A 96 -11.07 0.70 -7.00
CA ARG A 96 -10.43 1.81 -6.30
C ARG A 96 -11.08 1.97 -4.94
N VAL A 97 -10.28 1.87 -3.88
CA VAL A 97 -10.73 2.01 -2.49
C VAL A 97 -10.08 3.25 -1.89
N GLN A 98 -10.82 3.97 -1.04
CA GLN A 98 -10.39 5.16 -0.33
C GLN A 98 -10.47 4.92 1.16
N GLU A 99 -9.37 5.17 1.88
CA GLU A 99 -9.38 5.20 3.33
C GLU A 99 -10.21 6.40 3.85
N MET A 100 -11.00 6.16 4.88
CA MET A 100 -11.93 7.10 5.50
C MET A 100 -11.65 7.19 7.00
N TYR A 101 -11.70 8.40 7.55
CA TYR A 101 -11.68 8.64 8.99
C TYR A 101 -12.83 9.59 9.37
N GLU A 102 -13.75 9.12 10.21
CA GLU A 102 -14.96 9.87 10.60
C GLU A 102 -15.75 10.43 9.40
N GLY A 103 -15.80 9.67 8.30
CA GLY A 103 -16.47 10.06 7.05
C GLY A 103 -15.69 11.07 6.19
N ILE A 104 -14.45 11.40 6.55
CA ILE A 104 -13.55 12.27 5.78
C ILE A 104 -12.51 11.40 5.05
N PRO A 105 -12.32 11.56 3.73
CA PRO A 105 -11.31 10.79 3.01
C PRO A 105 -9.90 11.19 3.44
N VAL A 106 -9.05 10.21 3.70
CA VAL A 106 -7.64 10.42 4.01
C VAL A 106 -6.88 10.67 2.71
N TYR A 107 -6.51 11.92 2.48
CA TYR A 107 -5.89 12.33 1.23
C TYR A 107 -4.55 11.62 0.99
N GLY A 108 -4.38 11.02 -0.19
CA GLY A 108 -3.19 10.26 -0.56
C GLY A 108 -3.26 8.77 -0.20
N TYR A 109 -4.28 8.34 0.52
CA TYR A 109 -4.46 6.95 0.97
C TYR A 109 -5.59 6.27 0.20
N GLN A 110 -5.32 6.05 -1.09
CA GLN A 110 -6.18 5.24 -1.95
C GLN A 110 -5.48 3.94 -2.30
N GLN A 111 -6.25 2.87 -2.31
CA GLN A 111 -5.77 1.52 -2.58
C GLN A 111 -6.46 0.95 -3.82
N THR A 112 -5.86 -0.09 -4.38
CA THR A 112 -6.43 -0.85 -5.49
C THR A 112 -6.56 -2.31 -5.07
N VAL A 113 -7.77 -2.85 -5.19
CA VAL A 113 -8.03 -4.27 -5.02
C VAL A 113 -8.19 -4.89 -6.40
N HIS A 114 -7.42 -5.92 -6.68
CA HIS A 114 -7.38 -6.62 -7.95
C HIS A 114 -8.17 -7.92 -7.87
N VAL A 115 -9.07 -8.13 -8.82
CA VAL A 115 -9.90 -9.32 -8.97
C VAL A 115 -9.60 -9.96 -10.33
N ASN A 116 -9.30 -11.26 -10.34
CA ASN A 116 -9.01 -11.99 -11.57
C ASN A 116 -10.30 -12.36 -12.36
N GLU A 117 -10.12 -13.00 -13.51
CA GLU A 117 -11.22 -13.43 -14.40
C GLU A 117 -12.18 -14.44 -13.74
N ASP A 118 -11.68 -15.24 -12.79
CA ASP A 118 -12.48 -16.20 -12.02
C ASP A 118 -13.30 -15.52 -10.90
N GLY A 119 -13.03 -14.25 -10.62
CA GLY A 119 -13.72 -13.48 -9.58
C GLY A 119 -13.04 -13.51 -8.22
N ASN A 120 -11.83 -14.06 -8.10
CA ASN A 120 -11.05 -14.09 -6.87
C ASN A 120 -10.23 -12.81 -6.70
N VAL A 121 -10.11 -12.33 -5.47
CA VAL A 121 -9.19 -11.23 -5.16
C VAL A 121 -7.77 -11.79 -5.17
N THR A 122 -6.86 -11.19 -5.93
CA THR A 122 -5.47 -11.66 -6.03
C THR A 122 -4.44 -10.67 -5.54
N ALA A 123 -4.84 -9.41 -5.37
CA ALA A 123 -3.94 -8.41 -4.83
C ALA A 123 -4.64 -7.21 -4.17
N PHE A 124 -3.97 -6.66 -3.17
CA PHE A 124 -4.21 -5.33 -2.63
C PHE A 124 -2.94 -4.48 -2.78
N LEU A 125 -3.10 -3.23 -3.21
CA LEU A 125 -2.00 -2.30 -3.43
C LEU A 125 -2.33 -0.92 -2.85
N GLY A 126 -1.47 -0.40 -1.99
CA GLY A 126 -1.56 0.96 -1.44
C GLY A 126 -1.43 0.98 0.09
N ASN A 127 -0.98 2.10 0.62
CA ASN A 127 -0.78 2.28 2.07
C ASN A 127 -2.12 2.49 2.79
N TYR A 128 -2.17 2.13 4.08
CA TYR A 128 -3.26 2.42 5.02
C TYR A 128 -2.70 3.05 6.29
N ALA A 129 -3.26 4.18 6.74
CA ALA A 129 -2.82 4.85 7.97
C ALA A 129 -3.66 4.39 9.18
N PRO A 130 -3.13 3.54 10.08
CA PRO A 130 -3.85 3.11 11.26
C PRO A 130 -3.88 4.21 12.33
N ASP A 131 -4.66 3.97 13.40
CA ASP A 131 -4.62 4.76 14.64
C ASP A 131 -4.86 6.28 14.48
N LEU A 132 -5.56 6.72 13.44
CA LEU A 132 -5.81 8.16 13.22
C LEU A 132 -6.53 8.82 14.40
N SER A 133 -7.30 8.06 15.18
CA SER A 133 -7.94 8.52 16.43
C SER A 133 -6.95 8.92 17.52
N ASN A 134 -5.73 8.40 17.50
CA ASN A 134 -4.66 8.76 18.44
C ASN A 134 -3.98 10.10 18.07
N ASN A 135 -4.33 10.68 16.92
CA ASN A 135 -3.78 11.96 16.49
C ASN A 135 -4.59 13.14 17.07
N ASP A 136 -4.07 13.78 18.11
CA ASP A 136 -4.64 14.97 18.76
C ASP A 136 -4.92 16.16 17.82
N LYS A 137 -4.37 16.18 16.60
CA LYS A 137 -4.67 17.21 15.60
C LYS A 137 -5.96 16.91 14.84
N LEU A 138 -6.33 15.64 14.68
CA LEU A 138 -7.53 15.20 13.96
C LEU A 138 -8.79 15.28 14.84
N THR A 139 -8.65 15.16 16.16
CA THR A 139 -9.78 15.27 17.10
C THR A 139 -10.28 16.71 17.32
N LYS A 140 -9.60 17.70 16.73
CA LYS A 140 -9.93 19.12 16.89
C LYS A 140 -10.85 19.60 15.78
N LYS A 141 -11.89 20.36 16.16
CA LYS A 141 -12.77 21.02 15.19
C LYS A 141 -11.98 21.97 14.29
N PRO A 142 -12.24 21.98 12.97
CA PRO A 142 -11.63 22.93 12.05
C PRO A 142 -11.83 24.39 12.51
N LYS A 143 -10.76 25.19 12.44
CA LYS A 143 -10.79 26.61 12.84
C LYS A 143 -11.45 27.51 11.79
N LEU A 144 -11.48 27.05 10.54
CA LEU A 144 -12.04 27.76 9.40
C LEU A 144 -13.23 26.98 8.86
N LYS A 145 -14.23 27.73 8.38
CA LYS A 145 -15.28 27.17 7.53
C LYS A 145 -14.72 26.90 6.13
N SER A 146 -15.33 25.98 5.40
CA SER A 146 -14.87 25.56 4.07
C SER A 146 -14.73 26.72 3.10
N ASP A 147 -15.72 27.62 3.03
CA ASP A 147 -15.72 28.79 2.14
C ASP A 147 -14.57 29.75 2.43
N LYS A 148 -14.27 29.96 3.72
CA LYS A 148 -13.14 30.78 4.14
C LYS A 148 -11.81 30.08 3.86
N ALA A 149 -11.71 28.79 4.12
CA ALA A 149 -10.49 28.01 3.86
C ALA A 149 -10.09 28.08 2.37
N VAL A 150 -11.05 27.93 1.45
CA VAL A 150 -10.79 28.05 0.00
C VAL A 150 -10.32 29.45 -0.37
N LYS A 151 -10.95 30.52 0.17
CA LYS A 151 -10.56 31.89 -0.11
C LYS A 151 -9.13 32.20 0.34
N GLU A 152 -8.76 31.79 1.55
CA GLU A 152 -7.39 32.00 2.04
C GLU A 152 -6.38 31.19 1.21
N ALA A 153 -6.71 29.95 0.83
CA ALA A 153 -5.82 29.15 -0.03
C ALA A 153 -5.60 29.77 -1.42
N ILE A 154 -6.64 30.37 -2.04
CA ILE A 154 -6.50 31.09 -3.31
C ILE A 154 -5.62 32.33 -3.12
N LYS A 155 -5.85 33.09 -2.04
CA LYS A 155 -5.07 34.29 -1.76
C LYS A 155 -3.59 33.96 -1.51
N ASP A 156 -3.31 32.91 -0.75
CA ASP A 156 -1.94 32.44 -0.49
C ASP A 156 -1.23 32.07 -1.82
N LEU A 157 -1.95 31.46 -2.78
CA LEU A 157 -1.43 31.15 -4.11
C LEU A 157 -1.17 32.42 -4.95
N GLU A 158 -2.07 33.41 -4.91
CA GLU A 158 -1.90 34.69 -5.61
C GLU A 158 -0.68 35.45 -5.07
N ASP A 159 -0.51 35.49 -3.75
CA ASP A 159 0.61 36.16 -3.07
C ASP A 159 1.98 35.50 -3.37
N GLU A 160 2.04 34.23 -3.83
CA GLU A 160 3.28 33.54 -4.22
C GLU A 160 3.71 33.85 -5.68
N ILE A 161 2.76 34.27 -6.52
CA ILE A 161 2.99 34.52 -7.96
C ILE A 161 3.37 35.98 -8.24
N ASP A 162 3.02 36.92 -7.34
CA ASP A 162 3.31 38.36 -7.42
C ASP A 162 4.70 38.75 -6.84
#